data_AF-A0A6N3CEC5-F1
#
_entry.id   AF-A0A6N3CEC5-F1
#
_cell.length_a   1.000
_cell.length_b   1.000
_cell.length_c   1.000
_cell.angle_alpha   90.00
_cell.angle_beta   90.00
_cell.angle_gamma   90.00
#
_symmetry.space_group_name_H-M   'P 1'
#
loop_
_entity.id
_entity.type
_entity.pdbx_description
1 polymer ?
#
loop_
_entity_poly.entity_id
_entity_poly.type
_entity_poly.pdbx_seq_one_letter_code
_entity_poly.pdbx_strand_id
1 'polypeptide(L)'
;MVGIVALEERRGRRPVVTEERVLGLRCLRVSVPVRPGLRDDRRKRRAEQGAAALYRAGVRRALTAEDFPDWPALEGQGLRSVDPEPFCQAIAVPLALAALRRAGILRVRATVALSGPRVSRPLFAAAERLCPQVRHLVVDVPGEGEELAAWLREEYGAAVLRPGGAAPDVTLAFGPGGEERGGVLRLYGPAPGLAGLRPILEEGGLPPDLAPLPLLSLLWECGRLTEGQIRIHAT
;
A
#
# COMPACT_ATOMS: atom_id res chain seq x y z
N MET A 1 -15.85 -11.55 -0.85
CA MET A 1 -16.69 -10.35 -1.01
C MET A 1 -16.13 -9.27 -0.10
N VAL A 2 -15.98 -8.04 -0.59
CA VAL A 2 -15.48 -6.89 0.20
C VAL A 2 -16.65 -5.96 0.54
N GLY A 3 -16.55 -5.28 1.68
CA GLY A 3 -17.48 -4.21 2.05
C GLY A 3 -16.95 -2.84 1.64
N ILE A 4 -17.85 -1.90 1.43
CA ILE A 4 -17.54 -0.47 1.37
C ILE A 4 -18.32 0.22 2.48
N VAL A 5 -17.67 1.02 3.31
CA VAL A 5 -18.35 1.84 4.32
C VAL A 5 -18.19 3.30 3.93
N ALA A 6 -19.31 3.95 3.59
CA ALA A 6 -19.33 5.34 3.16
C ALA A 6 -20.18 6.18 4.12
N LEU A 7 -19.66 7.34 4.53
CA LEU A 7 -20.46 8.36 5.19
C LEU A 7 -21.17 9.17 4.11
N GLU A 8 -22.50 9.17 4.11
CA GLU A 8 -23.31 9.83 3.08
C GLU A 8 -24.29 10.82 3.68
N GLU A 9 -24.32 12.05 3.16
CA GLU A 9 -25.31 13.03 3.52
C GLU A 9 -26.69 12.64 2.98
N ARG A 10 -27.53 12.06 3.84
CA ARG A 10 -28.87 11.62 3.44
C ARG A 10 -29.87 11.60 4.58
N ARG A 11 -31.16 11.64 4.21
CA ARG A 11 -32.27 11.48 5.15
C ARG A 11 -32.30 10.04 5.69
N GLY A 12 -32.74 9.90 6.93
CA GLY A 12 -32.80 8.60 7.62
C GLY A 12 -31.88 8.51 8.84
N ARG A 13 -31.95 7.35 9.51
CA ARG A 13 -31.18 7.03 10.72
C ARG A 13 -30.47 5.69 10.65
N ARG A 14 -30.88 4.81 9.75
CA ARG A 14 -30.36 3.44 9.63
C ARG A 14 -29.40 3.34 8.45
N PRO A 15 -28.27 2.62 8.61
CA PRO A 15 -27.44 2.22 7.48
C PRO A 15 -28.24 1.34 6.52
N VAL A 16 -27.97 1.46 5.22
CA VAL A 16 -28.58 0.63 4.17
C VAL A 16 -27.46 -0.08 3.46
N VAL A 17 -27.61 -1.38 3.26
CA VAL A 17 -26.65 -2.21 2.52
C VAL A 17 -27.17 -2.40 1.10
N THR A 18 -26.32 -2.15 0.11
CA THR A 18 -26.60 -2.33 -1.31
C THR A 18 -25.47 -3.09 -1.97
N GLU A 19 -25.79 -3.90 -2.98
CA GLU A 19 -24.76 -4.47 -3.86
C GLU A 19 -24.34 -3.43 -4.89
N GLU A 20 -23.05 -3.34 -5.17
CA GLU A 20 -22.48 -2.43 -6.16
C GLU A 20 -21.28 -3.08 -6.86
N ARG A 21 -20.94 -2.56 -8.05
CA ARG A 21 -19.71 -2.89 -8.76
C ARG A 21 -18.76 -1.71 -8.80
N VAL A 22 -17.57 -1.88 -8.22
CA VAL A 22 -16.48 -0.89 -8.29
C VAL A 22 -15.36 -1.46 -9.12
N LEU A 23 -15.07 -0.86 -10.29
CA LEU A 23 -13.99 -1.30 -11.18
C LEU A 23 -14.00 -2.82 -11.45
N GLY A 24 -15.21 -3.37 -11.65
CA GLY A 24 -15.40 -4.81 -11.91
C GLY A 24 -15.36 -5.73 -10.67
N LEU A 25 -15.17 -5.18 -9.47
CA LEU A 25 -15.29 -5.88 -8.19
C LEU A 25 -16.72 -5.84 -7.69
N ARG A 26 -17.25 -6.98 -7.24
CA ARG A 26 -18.55 -7.04 -6.53
C ARG A 26 -18.35 -6.69 -5.06
N CYS A 27 -19.04 -5.66 -4.60
CA CYS A 27 -18.92 -5.10 -3.27
C CYS A 27 -20.30 -4.99 -2.60
N LEU A 28 -20.33 -5.07 -1.27
CA LEU A 28 -21.48 -4.63 -0.48
C LEU A 28 -21.18 -3.24 0.10
N ARG A 29 -21.85 -2.21 -0.41
CA ARG A 29 -21.76 -0.86 0.15
C ARG A 29 -22.73 -0.72 1.29
N VAL A 30 -22.26 -0.18 2.41
CA VAL A 30 -23.12 0.33 3.48
C VAL A 30 -23.01 1.84 3.54
N SER A 31 -24.14 2.49 3.31
CA SER A 31 -24.27 3.94 3.36
C SER A 31 -24.68 4.37 4.76
N VAL A 32 -23.76 4.99 5.50
CA VAL A 32 -23.96 5.49 6.86
C VAL A 32 -24.48 6.92 6.78
N PRO A 33 -25.75 7.19 7.14
CA PRO A 33 -26.32 8.52 6.99
C PRO A 33 -25.66 9.51 7.96
N VAL A 34 -25.10 10.60 7.43
CA VAL A 34 -24.56 11.74 8.17
C VAL A 34 -25.29 13.03 7.82
N ARG A 35 -25.10 14.07 8.65
CA ARG A 35 -25.66 15.42 8.46
C ARG A 35 -24.69 16.43 9.08
N PRO A 36 -24.63 17.68 8.61
CA PRO A 36 -23.90 18.73 9.29
C PRO A 36 -24.28 18.81 10.78
N GLY A 37 -23.29 18.88 11.67
CA GLY A 37 -23.50 18.95 13.13
C GLY A 37 -23.93 17.64 13.81
N LEU A 38 -23.87 16.49 13.11
CA LEU A 38 -24.14 15.20 13.75
C LEU A 38 -23.06 14.90 14.81
N ARG A 39 -23.49 14.71 16.07
CA ARG A 39 -22.59 14.31 17.17
C ARG A 39 -21.83 13.03 16.85
N ASP A 40 -20.55 13.00 17.17
CA ASP A 40 -19.64 11.88 16.90
C ASP A 40 -20.16 10.54 17.43
N ASP A 41 -20.63 10.48 18.67
CA ASP A 41 -21.21 9.24 19.25
C ASP A 41 -22.35 8.66 18.41
N ARG A 42 -23.18 9.53 17.81
CA ARG A 42 -24.28 9.09 16.95
C ARG A 42 -23.78 8.62 15.60
N ARG A 43 -22.74 9.25 15.05
CA ARG A 43 -22.11 8.81 13.81
C ARG A 43 -21.44 7.45 14.01
N LYS A 44 -20.63 7.31 15.06
CA LYS A 44 -19.99 6.06 15.50
C LYS A 44 -21.01 4.92 15.64
N ARG A 45 -22.09 5.13 16.40
CA ARG A 45 -23.15 4.11 16.55
C ARG A 45 -23.78 3.70 15.21
N ARG A 46 -23.92 4.62 14.25
CA ARG A 46 -24.42 4.28 12.91
C ARG A 46 -23.38 3.51 12.09
N ALA A 47 -22.10 3.87 12.21
CA ALA A 47 -21.00 3.12 11.60
C ALA A 47 -20.95 1.69 12.14
N GLU A 48 -21.06 1.48 13.46
CA GLU A 48 -21.16 0.16 14.09
C GLU A 48 -22.34 -0.66 13.56
N GLN A 49 -23.53 -0.05 13.45
CA GLN A 49 -24.70 -0.71 12.87
C GLN A 49 -24.47 -1.14 11.42
N GLY A 50 -23.78 -0.30 10.64
CA GLY A 50 -23.45 -0.58 9.25
C GLY A 50 -22.43 -1.71 9.13
N ALA A 51 -21.37 -1.65 9.95
CA ALA A 51 -20.37 -2.69 10.04
C ALA A 51 -20.95 -4.04 10.47
N ALA A 52 -21.83 -4.05 11.48
CA ALA A 52 -22.53 -5.25 11.92
C ALA A 52 -23.44 -5.84 10.82
N ALA A 53 -24.04 -4.99 9.97
CA ALA A 53 -24.82 -5.46 8.82
C ALA A 53 -23.93 -6.13 7.77
N LEU A 54 -22.79 -5.51 7.43
CA LEU A 54 -21.80 -6.10 6.52
C LEU A 54 -21.23 -7.42 7.09
N TYR A 55 -20.89 -7.44 8.37
CA TYR A 55 -20.34 -8.63 9.02
C TYR A 55 -21.31 -9.81 8.99
N ARG A 56 -22.59 -9.56 9.27
CA ARG A 56 -23.67 -10.57 9.14
C ARG A 56 -23.87 -11.04 7.70
N ALA A 57 -23.59 -10.19 6.72
CA ALA A 57 -23.59 -10.54 5.30
C ALA A 57 -22.31 -11.28 4.84
N GLY A 58 -21.42 -11.66 5.77
CA GLY A 58 -20.20 -12.42 5.48
C GLY A 58 -18.99 -11.56 5.09
N VAL A 59 -19.10 -10.24 5.13
CA VAL A 59 -17.96 -9.34 4.89
C VAL A 59 -17.00 -9.39 6.06
N ARG A 60 -15.70 -9.43 5.76
CA ARG A 60 -14.61 -9.38 6.76
C ARG A 60 -13.57 -8.29 6.47
N ARG A 61 -13.50 -7.82 5.22
CA ARG A 61 -12.61 -6.74 4.80
C ARG A 61 -13.43 -5.60 4.22
N ALA A 62 -13.06 -4.37 4.52
CA ALA A 62 -13.78 -3.18 4.09
C ALA A 62 -12.86 -2.11 3.49
N LEU A 63 -13.40 -1.39 2.51
CA LEU A 63 -12.85 -0.14 1.98
C LEU A 63 -13.61 1.04 2.58
N THR A 64 -12.90 2.15 2.79
CA THR A 64 -13.45 3.43 3.25
C THR A 64 -12.75 4.58 2.51
N ALA A 65 -13.17 5.83 2.74
CA ALA A 65 -12.39 7.01 2.38
C ALA A 65 -11.05 7.04 3.14
N GLU A 66 -10.05 7.77 2.62
CA GLU A 66 -8.68 7.84 3.17
C GLU A 66 -8.67 8.26 4.66
N ASP A 67 -9.50 9.24 5.03
CA ASP A 67 -9.57 9.79 6.41
C ASP A 67 -10.83 9.35 7.18
N PHE A 68 -11.29 8.11 6.99
CA PHE A 68 -12.52 7.64 7.64
C PHE A 68 -12.42 7.66 9.18
N PRO A 69 -13.26 8.46 9.88
CA PRO A 69 -13.03 8.77 11.30
C PRO A 69 -13.39 7.63 12.26
N ASP A 70 -14.35 6.79 11.89
CA ASP A 70 -14.94 5.78 12.79
C ASP A 70 -14.36 4.38 12.57
N TRP A 71 -13.12 4.29 12.07
CA TRP A 71 -12.46 3.02 11.77
C TRP A 71 -12.40 2.05 12.98
N PRO A 72 -12.06 2.49 14.22
CA PRO A 72 -12.11 1.62 15.39
C PRO A 72 -13.49 1.01 15.67
N ALA A 73 -14.56 1.68 15.25
CA ALA A 73 -15.93 1.17 15.38
C ALA A 73 -16.20 0.02 14.39
N LEU A 74 -15.60 0.06 13.19
CA LEU A 74 -15.68 -1.02 12.20
C LEU A 74 -14.89 -2.24 12.68
N GLU A 75 -13.68 -2.01 13.21
CA GLU A 75 -12.83 -3.06 13.79
C GLU A 75 -13.48 -3.76 14.97
N GLY A 76 -14.14 -3.00 15.86
CA GLY A 76 -14.92 -3.55 16.97
C GLY A 76 -16.07 -4.47 16.53
N GLN A 77 -16.51 -4.38 15.27
CA GLN A 77 -17.51 -5.29 14.67
C GLN A 77 -16.87 -6.42 13.84
N GLY A 78 -15.54 -6.53 13.84
CA GLY A 78 -14.79 -7.59 13.15
C GLY A 78 -14.46 -7.31 11.69
N LEU A 79 -14.65 -6.07 11.21
CA LEU A 79 -14.16 -5.66 9.89
C LEU A 79 -12.69 -5.28 9.95
N ARG A 80 -11.94 -5.64 8.91
CA ARG A 80 -10.53 -5.27 8.76
C ARG A 80 -10.32 -4.43 7.51
N SER A 81 -9.24 -3.64 7.50
CA SER A 81 -8.87 -2.88 6.31
C SER A 81 -8.33 -3.85 5.28
N VAL A 82 -8.39 -3.46 4.01
CA VAL A 82 -7.59 -4.14 3.00
C VAL A 82 -6.14 -3.73 3.23
N ASP A 83 -5.28 -4.72 3.42
CA ASP A 83 -3.86 -4.51 3.72
C ASP A 83 -3.12 -4.03 2.46
N PRO A 84 -2.53 -2.83 2.47
CA PRO A 84 -1.80 -2.32 1.31
C PRO A 84 -0.38 -2.89 1.16
N GLU A 85 0.19 -3.52 2.20
CA GLU A 85 1.58 -3.97 2.21
C GLU A 85 1.94 -4.90 1.03
N PRO A 86 1.20 -6.00 0.75
CA PRO A 86 1.57 -6.91 -0.34
C PRO A 86 1.64 -6.22 -1.71
N PHE A 87 0.74 -5.26 -1.94
CA PHE A 87 0.72 -4.46 -3.15
C PHE A 87 1.92 -3.52 -3.23
N CYS A 88 2.17 -2.72 -2.18
CA CYS A 88 3.31 -1.80 -2.14
C CYS A 88 4.64 -2.51 -2.34
N GLN A 89 4.82 -3.69 -1.72
CA GLN A 89 6.01 -4.51 -1.92
C GLN A 89 6.09 -5.09 -3.34
N ALA A 90 4.97 -5.46 -3.95
CA ALA A 90 4.95 -5.95 -5.34
C ALA A 90 5.37 -4.86 -6.35
N ILE A 91 4.99 -3.60 -6.12
CA ILE A 91 5.36 -2.46 -6.97
C ILE A 91 6.60 -1.69 -6.48
N ALA A 92 7.43 -2.32 -5.64
CA ALA A 92 8.61 -1.70 -5.04
C ALA A 92 9.57 -1.11 -6.08
N VAL A 93 9.78 -1.80 -7.20
CA VAL A 93 10.69 -1.36 -8.27
C VAL A 93 10.17 -0.10 -8.98
N PRO A 94 8.91 -0.05 -9.49
CA PRO A 94 8.30 1.20 -9.96
C PRO A 94 8.40 2.36 -8.97
N LEU A 95 8.18 2.10 -7.68
CA LEU A 95 8.27 3.11 -6.63
C LEU A 95 9.70 3.65 -6.45
N ALA A 96 10.71 2.78 -6.37
CA ALA A 96 12.12 3.20 -6.28
C ALA A 96 12.52 4.08 -7.48
N LEU A 97 12.19 3.64 -8.70
CA LEU A 97 12.52 4.39 -9.91
C LEU A 97 11.78 5.72 -9.99
N ALA A 98 10.56 5.79 -9.48
CA ALA A 98 9.83 7.05 -9.36
C ALA A 98 10.45 7.99 -8.32
N ALA A 99 10.88 7.46 -7.17
CA ALA A 99 11.59 8.23 -6.14
C ALA A 99 12.88 8.84 -6.70
N LEU A 100 13.69 8.04 -7.41
CA LEU A 100 14.92 8.52 -8.05
C LEU A 100 14.64 9.60 -9.10
N ARG A 101 13.64 9.40 -9.96
CA ARG A 101 13.22 10.40 -10.96
C ARG A 101 12.80 11.71 -10.31
N ARG A 102 12.01 11.64 -9.23
CA ARG A 102 11.57 12.83 -8.48
C ARG A 102 12.74 13.56 -7.83
N ALA A 103 13.75 12.84 -7.35
CA ALA A 103 14.97 13.41 -6.80
C ALA A 103 15.95 13.95 -7.87
N GLY A 104 15.65 13.78 -9.17
CA GLY A 104 16.56 14.19 -10.25
C GLY A 104 17.80 13.28 -10.39
N ILE A 105 17.76 12.07 -9.83
CA ILE A 105 18.88 11.14 -9.81
C ILE A 105 18.72 10.13 -10.94
N LEU A 106 19.72 10.05 -11.82
CA LEU A 106 19.76 9.04 -12.87
C LEU A 106 19.94 7.65 -12.27
N ARG A 107 19.09 6.68 -12.64
CA ARG A 107 19.17 5.30 -12.12
C ARG A 107 20.57 4.69 -12.22
N VAL A 108 21.27 4.92 -13.34
CA VAL A 108 22.63 4.43 -13.60
C VAL A 108 23.72 5.04 -12.72
N ARG A 109 23.36 6.03 -11.89
CA ARG A 109 24.22 6.66 -10.88
C ARG A 109 23.74 6.39 -9.45
N ALA A 110 22.56 5.81 -9.30
CA ALA A 110 21.86 5.71 -8.03
C ALA A 110 22.34 4.52 -7.17
N THR A 111 22.29 4.71 -5.86
CA THR A 111 22.40 3.67 -4.85
C THR A 111 21.02 3.44 -4.23
N VAL A 112 20.51 2.21 -4.33
CA VAL A 112 19.22 1.83 -3.73
C VAL A 112 19.44 0.79 -2.64
N ALA A 113 18.92 1.06 -1.45
CA ALA A 113 18.93 0.11 -0.34
C ALA A 113 17.61 -0.66 -0.26
N LEU A 114 17.71 -1.94 0.08
CA LEU A 114 16.60 -2.82 0.39
C LEU A 114 16.78 -3.27 1.83
N SER A 115 15.84 -2.93 2.69
CA SER A 115 15.94 -3.23 4.11
C SER A 115 14.75 -4.03 4.62
N GLY A 116 14.97 -4.85 5.64
CA GLY A 116 13.90 -5.63 6.25
C GLY A 116 14.42 -6.67 7.25
N PRO A 117 13.53 -7.32 8.00
CA PRO A 117 13.92 -8.27 9.04
C PRO A 117 14.40 -9.62 8.49
N ARG A 118 14.11 -9.91 7.22
CA ARG A 118 14.49 -11.14 6.49
C ARG A 118 14.42 -10.91 4.98
N VAL A 119 15.03 -11.79 4.19
CA VAL A 119 14.89 -11.80 2.73
C VAL A 119 13.54 -12.40 2.36
N SER A 120 12.52 -11.54 2.30
CA SER A 120 11.19 -11.93 1.83
C SER A 120 11.19 -12.13 0.31
N ARG A 121 10.22 -12.88 -0.20
CA ARG A 121 10.04 -13.07 -1.66
C ARG A 121 9.91 -11.73 -2.41
N PRO A 122 9.14 -10.73 -1.93
CA PRO A 122 9.10 -9.41 -2.57
C PRO A 122 10.43 -8.65 -2.51
N LEU A 123 11.17 -8.73 -1.40
CA LEU A 123 12.49 -8.10 -1.28
C LEU A 123 13.47 -8.70 -2.28
N PHE A 124 13.53 -10.04 -2.35
CA PHE A 124 14.36 -10.76 -3.32
C PHE A 124 14.02 -10.35 -4.76
N ALA A 125 12.73 -10.38 -5.12
CA ALA A 125 12.28 -10.01 -6.46
C ALA A 125 12.58 -8.54 -6.79
N ALA A 126 12.51 -7.64 -5.81
CA ALA A 126 12.91 -6.25 -6.00
C ALA A 126 14.42 -6.12 -6.20
N ALA A 127 15.23 -6.86 -5.44
CA ALA A 127 16.69 -6.88 -5.57
C ALA A 127 17.11 -7.34 -6.96
N GLU A 128 16.60 -8.50 -7.39
CA GLU A 128 16.84 -9.08 -8.70
C GLU A 128 16.52 -8.08 -9.82
N ARG A 129 15.34 -7.46 -9.77
CA ARG A 129 14.87 -6.53 -10.81
C ARG A 129 15.59 -5.18 -10.79
N LEU A 130 15.97 -4.66 -9.63
CA LEU A 130 16.68 -3.38 -9.51
C LEU A 130 18.16 -3.49 -9.82
N CYS A 131 18.77 -4.63 -9.52
CA CYS A 131 20.18 -4.90 -9.69
C CYS A 131 20.74 -4.46 -11.06
N PRO A 132 20.16 -4.85 -12.20
CA PRO A 132 20.66 -4.43 -13.51
C PRO A 132 20.32 -2.98 -13.89
N GLN A 133 19.52 -2.27 -13.08
CA GLN A 133 19.00 -0.94 -13.42
C GLN A 133 19.68 0.20 -12.67
N VAL A 134 20.33 -0.08 -11.53
CA VAL A 134 20.94 0.92 -10.66
C VAL A 134 22.45 0.75 -10.59
N ARG A 135 23.16 1.78 -10.15
CA ARG A 135 24.62 1.71 -10.02
C ARG A 135 25.03 0.76 -8.89
N HIS A 136 24.37 0.91 -7.75
CA HIS A 136 24.68 0.17 -6.52
C HIS A 136 23.41 -0.29 -5.83
N LEU A 137 23.47 -1.50 -5.28
CA LEU A 137 22.48 -1.99 -4.31
C LEU A 137 23.11 -2.07 -2.93
N VAL A 138 22.30 -1.88 -1.90
CA VAL A 138 22.63 -2.22 -0.51
C VAL A 138 21.54 -3.19 -0.04
N VAL A 139 21.94 -4.36 0.46
CA VAL A 139 21.00 -5.31 1.05
C VAL A 139 21.20 -5.27 2.57
N ASP A 140 20.33 -4.53 3.25
CA ASP A 140 20.34 -4.36 4.69
C ASP A 140 19.33 -5.28 5.36
N VAL A 141 19.68 -6.57 5.39
CA VAL A 141 18.90 -7.62 6.03
C VAL A 141 19.81 -8.37 7.00
N PRO A 142 19.57 -8.30 8.32
CA PRO A 142 20.39 -8.99 9.30
C PRO A 142 20.46 -10.50 9.06
N GLY A 143 21.67 -11.06 9.03
CA GLY A 143 21.93 -12.50 8.87
C GLY A 143 21.79 -13.04 7.44
N GLU A 144 20.83 -12.56 6.65
CA GLU A 144 20.51 -13.11 5.32
C GLU A 144 20.99 -12.20 4.16
N GLY A 145 21.31 -10.93 4.43
CA GLY A 145 21.61 -9.95 3.39
C GLY A 145 22.90 -10.22 2.62
N GLU A 146 23.93 -10.78 3.26
CA GLU A 146 25.20 -11.10 2.57
C GLU A 146 25.04 -12.28 1.61
N GLU A 147 24.21 -13.27 1.93
CA GLU A 147 23.92 -14.39 1.03
C GLU A 147 23.23 -13.90 -0.25
N LEU A 148 22.20 -13.06 -0.11
CA LEU A 148 21.56 -12.41 -1.25
C LEU A 148 22.55 -11.52 -2.03
N ALA A 149 23.39 -10.76 -1.34
CA ALA A 149 24.40 -9.92 -1.99
C ALA A 149 25.42 -10.74 -2.79
N ALA A 150 25.87 -11.88 -2.26
CA ALA A 150 26.78 -12.80 -2.94
C ALA A 150 26.12 -13.38 -4.20
N TRP A 151 24.89 -13.87 -4.09
CA TRP A 151 24.13 -14.38 -5.24
C TRP A 151 23.95 -13.32 -6.34
N LEU A 152 23.60 -12.08 -5.98
CA LEU A 152 23.47 -10.98 -6.94
C LEU A 152 24.79 -10.66 -7.65
N ARG A 153 25.93 -10.72 -6.94
CA ARG A 153 27.25 -10.52 -7.54
C ARG A 153 27.59 -11.62 -8.54
N GLU A 154 27.27 -12.87 -8.20
CA GLU A 154 27.52 -14.03 -9.05
C GLU A 154 26.65 -14.02 -10.31
N GLU A 155 25.34 -13.83 -10.13
CA GLU A 155 24.36 -13.91 -11.23
C GLU A 155 24.38 -12.69 -12.15
N TYR A 156 24.58 -11.49 -11.59
CA TYR A 156 24.41 -10.22 -12.33
C TYR A 156 25.67 -9.36 -12.42
N GLY A 157 26.80 -9.78 -11.83
CA GLY A 157 28.00 -8.94 -11.73
C GLY A 157 27.77 -7.66 -10.89
N ALA A 158 26.79 -7.71 -9.99
CA ALA A 158 26.24 -6.56 -9.29
C ALA A 158 27.24 -5.84 -8.38
N ALA A 159 27.23 -4.51 -8.36
CA ALA A 159 27.95 -3.74 -7.37
C ALA A 159 27.12 -3.59 -6.07
N VAL A 160 27.04 -4.68 -5.28
CA VAL A 160 26.33 -4.69 -3.98
C VAL A 160 27.26 -4.23 -2.85
N LEU A 161 26.95 -3.07 -2.28
CA LEU A 161 27.66 -2.45 -1.17
C LEU A 161 27.23 -3.06 0.17
N ARG A 162 28.14 -3.05 1.14
CA ARG A 162 27.82 -3.42 2.52
C ARG A 162 26.96 -2.34 3.19
N PRO A 163 26.03 -2.71 4.08
CA PRO A 163 25.33 -1.78 4.95
C PRO A 163 26.28 -0.95 5.82
N GLY A 164 25.79 0.17 6.38
CA GLY A 164 26.58 1.07 7.24
C GLY A 164 27.50 2.07 6.51
N GLY A 165 27.58 2.01 5.18
CA GLY A 165 28.33 2.97 4.35
C GLY A 165 27.65 4.33 4.18
N ALA A 166 27.95 5.02 3.07
CA ALA A 166 27.26 6.26 2.69
C ALA A 166 25.75 6.06 2.56
N ALA A 167 24.97 7.11 2.82
CA ALA A 167 23.51 7.03 2.71
C ALA A 167 23.11 6.68 1.26
N PRO A 168 22.19 5.71 1.06
CA PRO A 168 21.63 5.44 -0.25
C PRO A 168 20.77 6.63 -0.71
N ASP A 169 20.55 6.75 -2.02
CA ASP A 169 19.66 7.76 -2.57
C ASP A 169 18.20 7.45 -2.22
N VAL A 170 17.84 6.16 -2.25
CA VAL A 170 16.50 5.65 -1.91
C VAL A 170 16.64 4.37 -1.09
N THR A 171 15.81 4.24 -0.05
CA THR A 171 15.67 3.01 0.74
C THR A 171 14.25 2.46 0.58
N LEU A 172 14.13 1.19 0.20
CA LEU A 172 12.88 0.42 0.23
C LEU A 172 12.87 -0.44 1.49
N ALA A 173 12.04 -0.08 2.48
CA ALA A 173 11.87 -0.88 3.69
C ALA A 173 10.71 -1.87 3.50
N PHE A 174 11.02 -3.16 3.54
CA PHE A 174 10.08 -4.30 3.42
C PHE A 174 9.59 -4.80 4.79
N GLY A 175 10.10 -4.24 5.88
CA GLY A 175 9.69 -4.56 7.24
C GLY A 175 10.45 -3.72 8.25
N PRO A 176 10.11 -3.84 9.54
CA PRO A 176 10.78 -3.09 10.59
C PRO A 176 12.23 -3.58 10.82
N GLY A 177 13.05 -2.73 11.43
CA GLY A 177 14.36 -3.10 11.98
C GLY A 177 15.56 -2.90 11.06
N GLY A 178 15.35 -2.51 9.80
CA GLY A 178 16.42 -2.08 8.90
C GLY A 178 16.75 -0.60 9.06
N GLU A 179 17.93 -0.18 8.57
CA GLU A 179 18.30 1.23 8.54
C GLU A 179 17.41 2.02 7.55
N GLU A 180 16.92 3.16 8.01
CA GLU A 180 16.11 4.07 7.19
C GLU A 180 16.92 5.33 6.88
N ARG A 181 17.65 5.32 5.76
CA ARG A 181 18.51 6.44 5.31
C ARG A 181 18.13 6.89 3.90
N GLY A 182 18.41 8.16 3.57
CA GLY A 182 18.08 8.73 2.25
C GLY A 182 16.57 8.95 2.03
N GLY A 183 16.11 8.81 0.78
CA GLY A 183 14.68 8.84 0.45
C GLY A 183 13.99 7.52 0.83
N VAL A 184 13.33 7.48 1.98
CA VAL A 184 12.76 6.24 2.53
C VAL A 184 11.34 5.99 2.05
N LEU A 185 11.11 4.81 1.47
CA LEU A 185 9.79 4.26 1.14
C LEU A 185 9.51 3.07 2.07
N ARG A 186 8.58 3.24 3.02
CA ARG A 186 8.13 2.18 3.92
C ARG A 186 7.02 1.40 3.26
N LEU A 187 7.34 0.20 2.75
CA LEU A 187 6.44 -0.64 1.97
C LEU A 187 5.65 -1.64 2.83
N TYR A 188 5.74 -1.53 4.15
CA TYR A 188 5.12 -2.44 5.12
C TYR A 188 4.15 -1.70 6.05
N GLY A 189 3.30 -2.48 6.72
CA GLY A 189 2.31 -2.02 7.66
C GLY A 189 1.01 -1.52 7.02
N PRO A 190 0.00 -1.20 7.85
CA PRO A 190 -1.34 -0.81 7.38
C PRO A 190 -1.37 0.58 6.72
N ALA A 191 -0.34 1.40 6.93
CA ALA A 191 -0.19 2.73 6.33
C ALA A 191 1.22 2.90 5.74
N PRO A 192 1.49 2.35 4.54
CA PRO A 192 2.79 2.44 3.89
C PRO A 192 3.19 3.91 3.64
N GLY A 193 4.42 4.25 3.98
CA GLY A 193 4.98 5.59 3.80
C GLY A 193 5.66 5.72 2.44
N LEU A 194 4.95 6.23 1.44
CA LEU A 194 5.47 6.35 0.07
C LEU A 194 6.15 7.69 -0.24
N ALA A 195 6.50 8.46 0.80
CA ALA A 195 7.23 9.73 0.72
C ALA A 195 6.65 10.75 -0.29
N GLY A 196 5.32 10.83 -0.46
CA GLY A 196 4.68 11.72 -1.44
C GLY A 196 4.61 11.15 -2.86
N LEU A 197 4.89 9.86 -3.04
CA LEU A 197 4.54 9.11 -4.24
C LEU A 197 3.16 8.49 -4.06
N ARG A 198 2.37 8.46 -5.14
CA ARG A 198 1.05 7.84 -5.19
C ARG A 198 0.93 6.92 -6.41
N PRO A 199 0.72 5.61 -6.20
CA PRO A 199 0.29 4.72 -7.27
C PRO A 199 -1.11 5.13 -7.76
N ILE A 200 -1.28 5.20 -9.07
CA ILE A 200 -2.55 5.47 -9.74
C ILE A 200 -2.73 4.47 -10.89
N LEU A 201 -3.96 4.36 -11.39
CA LEU A 201 -4.21 3.62 -12.64
C LEU A 201 -3.59 4.37 -13.82
N GLU A 202 -2.99 3.63 -14.75
CA GLU A 202 -2.48 4.17 -16.01
C GLU A 202 -3.60 4.80 -16.85
N GLU A 203 -4.77 4.14 -16.86
CA GLU A 203 -5.98 4.56 -17.55
C GLU A 203 -7.19 4.57 -16.60
N GLY A 204 -8.05 5.58 -16.74
CA GLY A 204 -9.21 5.78 -15.89
C GLY A 204 -8.87 6.43 -14.54
N GLY A 205 -9.91 6.60 -13.71
CA GLY A 205 -9.79 7.21 -12.38
C GLY A 205 -10.19 6.23 -11.29
N LEU A 206 -9.63 6.43 -10.09
CA LEU A 206 -10.14 5.79 -8.88
C LEU A 206 -11.39 6.54 -8.40
N PRO A 207 -12.40 5.84 -7.85
CA PRO A 207 -13.51 6.49 -7.16
C PRO A 207 -13.00 7.45 -6.07
N PRO A 208 -13.42 8.72 -6.08
CA PRO A 208 -12.86 9.75 -5.20
C PRO A 208 -13.24 9.56 -3.73
N ASP A 209 -14.23 8.72 -3.44
CA ASP A 209 -14.73 8.43 -2.10
C ASP A 209 -14.07 7.19 -1.46
N LEU A 210 -13.11 6.57 -2.14
CA LEU A 210 -12.37 5.41 -1.65
C LEU A 210 -10.88 5.71 -1.50
N ALA A 211 -10.29 5.23 -0.42
CA ALA A 211 -8.85 5.28 -0.18
C ALA A 211 -8.10 4.58 -1.33
N PRO A 212 -7.19 5.28 -2.04
CA PRO A 212 -6.55 4.75 -3.24
C PRO A 212 -5.78 3.45 -3.01
N LEU A 213 -4.91 3.40 -1.99
CA LEU A 213 -4.04 2.25 -1.75
C LEU A 213 -4.83 0.97 -1.43
N PRO A 214 -5.75 0.93 -0.44
CA PRO A 214 -6.57 -0.26 -0.17
C PRO A 214 -7.36 -0.75 -1.40
N LEU A 215 -7.85 0.16 -2.25
CA LEU A 215 -8.57 -0.20 -3.47
C LEU A 215 -7.64 -0.83 -4.51
N LEU A 216 -6.49 -0.21 -4.78
CA LEU A 216 -5.48 -0.75 -5.70
C LEU A 216 -4.99 -2.13 -5.25
N SER A 217 -4.75 -2.30 -3.95
CA SER A 217 -4.35 -3.58 -3.37
C SER A 217 -5.41 -4.66 -3.58
N LEU A 218 -6.69 -4.33 -3.42
CA LEU A 218 -7.76 -5.27 -3.67
C LEU A 218 -7.85 -5.64 -5.17
N LEU A 219 -7.68 -4.68 -6.07
CA LEU A 219 -7.66 -4.94 -7.51
C LEU A 219 -6.48 -5.84 -7.89
N TRP A 220 -5.31 -5.61 -7.30
CA TRP A 220 -4.12 -6.43 -7.48
C TRP A 220 -4.33 -7.86 -6.98
N GLU A 221 -4.80 -8.02 -5.72
CA GLU A 221 -5.12 -9.33 -5.13
C GLU A 221 -6.09 -10.15 -5.99
N CYS A 222 -7.05 -9.49 -6.63
CA CYS A 222 -8.06 -10.14 -7.46
C CYS A 222 -7.60 -10.38 -8.91
N GLY A 223 -6.36 -10.05 -9.26
CA GLY A 223 -5.84 -10.15 -10.64
C GLY A 223 -6.52 -9.20 -11.63
N ARG A 224 -7.14 -8.12 -11.13
CA ARG A 224 -7.80 -7.07 -11.93
C ARG A 224 -6.85 -5.93 -12.28
N LEU A 225 -5.71 -5.87 -11.61
CA LEU A 225 -4.66 -4.88 -11.83
C LEU A 225 -3.33 -5.60 -12.01
N THR A 226 -2.57 -5.18 -13.01
CA THR A 226 -1.20 -5.63 -13.29
C THR A 226 -0.23 -4.47 -13.18
N GLU A 227 1.08 -4.76 -13.08
CA GLU A 227 2.09 -3.71 -12.87
C GLU A 227 2.11 -2.70 -14.03
N GLY A 228 1.92 -3.16 -15.27
CA GLY A 228 1.90 -2.30 -16.46
C GLY A 228 0.69 -1.35 -16.54
N GLN A 229 -0.32 -1.55 -15.68
CA GLN A 229 -1.49 -0.68 -15.57
C GLN A 229 -1.37 0.32 -14.41
N ILE A 230 -0.18 0.45 -13.81
CA ILE A 230 0.08 1.32 -12.66
C ILE A 230 1.08 2.39 -13.06
N ARG A 231 0.72 3.64 -12.78
CA ARG A 231 1.63 4.78 -12.86
C ARG A 231 1.96 5.28 -11.46
N ILE A 232 3.18 5.76 -11.25
CA ILE A 232 3.56 6.42 -10.00
C ILE A 232 3.59 7.93 -10.22
N HIS A 233 2.70 8.64 -9.55
CA HIS A 233 2.62 10.09 -9.53
C HIS A 233 3.36 10.66 -8.31
N ALA A 234 4.00 11.82 -8.44
CA ALA A 234 4.64 12.53 -7.35
C ALA A 234 3.79 13.74 -6.96
N THR A 235 3.43 13.84 -5.68
CA THR A 235 2.74 14.99 -5.10
C THR A 235 3.71 16.03 -4.56
#